data_AF-A0A9P9AKS8-F1
#
_entry.id   AF-A0A9P9AKS8-F1
#
_cell.length_a   1.000
_cell.length_b   1.000
_cell.length_c   1.000
_cell.angle_alpha   90.00
_cell.angle_beta   90.00
_cell.angle_gamma   90.00
#
_symmetry.space_group_name_H-M   'P 1'
#
loop_
_entity.id
_entity.type
_entity.pdbx_description
1 polymer ?
#
loop_
_entity_poly.entity_id
_entity_poly.type
_entity_poly.pdbx_seq_one_letter_code
_entity_poly.pdbx_strand_id
1 'polypeptide(L)'
;MVLRDSLAALASFCLGSHFILSLTTLLIPFTCTYAYTWARFRLSRHHTSSREPAVLPYWFPGVGHLFSLGFGPEKFLRALVKRLRGVPARIPLLGKEIYLAMPGAQIEKIWRSSRDLVPTPSLFDALHVFFGLQEMDFRVFDHEHISNFEECAGYRTNHPDTSRRVMEHQRKDFVRFLQGQNLRSVVERFTNSLMSELSPATGIGHDWVIVADLFDFMANRILRANVEALYGENILKVCPTFCEDFWAFYRAFPAVSRGLPKCDERLYDAEYEPIWGSQCVRRMVIRHEDLGFTDDGVATVLLGYFFVTVANTIPAAMWMMMHVLLDQELLRRVQEEISAAFLLDTSCPSLRELESAPLFNSVYCETLRLRVASAVGRTSLHDKFRLAGDWKIKIGVPIMFTGWLGGLDETFWNTGRRLPGGGPEHPVDSFWADRFLEYPDDPTSGPVRTRRRTNMDPQTTKNHGQAKVNLAGVQGHWFPFGGGASRCPGEALAKRVVLTSVAMVVRNMDVKFVNPAEAAKTTSKHRTLPFGSHTFDRPVPVWIRRQQCVY
;
A
#
# COMPACT_ATOMS: atom_id res chain seq x y z
N MET A 1 -44.76 -35.32 42.80
CA MET A 1 -43.71 -35.29 41.75
C MET A 1 -44.18 -34.45 40.56
N VAL A 2 -45.27 -34.82 39.89
CA VAL A 2 -45.84 -34.10 38.72
C VAL A 2 -46.02 -32.58 38.91
N LEU A 3 -46.56 -32.12 40.06
CA LEU A 3 -46.78 -30.69 40.31
C LEU A 3 -45.47 -29.88 40.40
N ARG A 4 -44.39 -30.49 40.91
CA ARG A 4 -43.07 -29.83 41.07
C ARG A 4 -42.37 -29.70 39.73
N ASP A 5 -42.52 -30.70 38.87
CA ASP A 5 -41.94 -30.70 37.51
C ASP A 5 -42.68 -29.71 36.60
N SER A 6 -44.01 -29.59 36.74
CA SER A 6 -44.80 -28.57 36.02
C SER A 6 -44.49 -27.13 36.46
N LEU A 7 -44.25 -26.89 37.76
CA LEU A 7 -43.85 -25.57 38.26
C LEU A 7 -42.44 -25.18 37.83
N ALA A 8 -41.50 -26.13 37.77
CA ALA A 8 -40.15 -25.90 37.27
C ALA A 8 -40.15 -25.57 35.75
N ALA A 9 -40.99 -26.26 34.96
CA ALA A 9 -41.16 -25.98 33.54
C ALA A 9 -41.78 -24.59 33.27
N LEU A 10 -42.80 -24.20 34.05
CA LEU A 10 -43.41 -22.87 34.00
C LEU A 10 -42.41 -21.78 34.41
N ALA A 11 -41.64 -21.98 35.48
CA ALA A 11 -40.60 -21.04 35.90
C ALA A 11 -39.50 -20.88 34.85
N SER A 12 -39.04 -21.98 34.24
CA SER A 12 -38.05 -21.94 33.14
C SER A 12 -38.61 -21.26 31.88
N PHE A 13 -39.89 -21.45 31.57
CA PHE A 13 -40.58 -20.78 30.47
C PHE A 13 -40.74 -19.27 30.73
N CYS A 14 -41.11 -18.88 31.96
CA CYS A 14 -41.20 -17.48 32.38
C CYS A 14 -39.82 -16.79 32.41
N LEU A 15 -38.77 -17.47 32.90
CA LEU A 15 -37.39 -16.96 32.86
C LEU A 15 -36.92 -16.79 31.41
N GLY A 16 -37.22 -17.77 30.54
CA GLY A 16 -36.94 -17.67 29.10
C GLY A 16 -37.70 -16.54 28.42
N SER A 17 -38.98 -16.34 28.74
CA SER A 17 -39.80 -15.28 28.15
C SER A 17 -39.41 -13.89 28.65
N HIS A 18 -39.08 -13.72 29.94
CA HIS A 18 -38.52 -12.48 30.47
C HIS A 18 -37.15 -12.17 29.87
N PHE A 19 -36.27 -13.17 29.72
CA PHE A 19 -34.98 -13.00 29.05
C PHE A 19 -35.14 -12.54 27.58
N ILE A 20 -36.06 -13.16 26.84
CA ILE A 20 -36.39 -12.77 25.46
C ILE A 20 -36.99 -11.36 25.40
N LEU A 21 -37.90 -11.01 26.32
CA LEU A 21 -38.50 -9.68 26.37
C LEU A 21 -37.46 -8.60 26.70
N SER A 22 -36.59 -8.85 27.69
CA SER A 22 -35.48 -7.94 28.02
C SER A 22 -34.50 -7.78 26.87
N LEU A 23 -34.15 -8.87 26.19
CA LEU A 23 -33.26 -8.82 25.01
C LEU A 23 -33.91 -8.06 23.85
N THR A 24 -35.19 -8.27 23.58
CA THR A 24 -35.89 -7.53 22.52
C THR A 24 -36.00 -6.05 22.83
N THR A 25 -36.33 -5.66 24.06
CA THR A 25 -36.35 -4.25 24.49
C THR A 25 -34.97 -3.58 24.34
N LEU A 26 -33.88 -4.28 24.66
CA LEU A 26 -32.52 -3.79 24.47
C LEU A 26 -32.15 -3.62 22.98
N LEU A 27 -32.75 -4.40 22.07
CA LEU A 27 -32.48 -4.33 20.63
C LEU A 27 -33.27 -3.23 19.89
N ILE A 28 -34.40 -2.77 20.45
CA ILE A 28 -35.26 -1.71 19.87
C ILE A 28 -34.48 -0.46 19.44
N PRO A 29 -33.63 0.18 20.27
CA PRO A 29 -32.94 1.41 19.86
C PRO A 29 -32.03 1.18 18.63
N PHE A 30 -31.39 0.01 18.53
CA PHE A 30 -30.50 -0.33 17.41
C PHE A 30 -31.30 -0.60 16.13
N THR A 31 -32.41 -1.33 16.22
CA THR A 31 -33.28 -1.61 15.07
C THR A 31 -33.99 -0.35 14.57
N CYS A 32 -34.50 0.49 15.47
CA CYS A 32 -35.08 1.79 15.14
C CYS A 32 -34.05 2.71 14.49
N THR A 33 -32.82 2.77 15.01
CA THR A 33 -31.73 3.56 14.43
C THR A 33 -31.39 3.09 13.02
N TYR A 34 -31.26 1.78 12.82
CA TYR A 34 -30.99 1.23 11.50
C TYR A 34 -32.14 1.50 10.53
N ALA A 35 -33.39 1.27 10.94
CA ALA A 35 -34.58 1.52 10.12
C ALA A 35 -34.69 3.01 9.71
N TYR A 36 -34.50 3.91 10.66
CA TYR A 36 -34.52 5.36 10.43
C TYR A 36 -33.40 5.80 9.47
N THR A 37 -32.16 5.40 9.72
CA THR A 37 -31.02 5.77 8.88
C THR A 37 -31.09 5.12 7.50
N TRP A 38 -31.65 3.91 7.40
CA TRP A 38 -31.91 3.24 6.13
C TRP A 38 -32.98 3.95 5.30
N ALA A 39 -34.09 4.36 5.92
CA ALA A 39 -35.12 5.15 5.25
C ALA A 39 -34.55 6.47 4.72
N ARG A 40 -33.77 7.19 5.55
CA ARG A 40 -33.06 8.41 5.11
C ARG A 40 -32.09 8.14 3.97
N PHE A 41 -31.30 7.08 4.04
CA PHE A 41 -30.38 6.69 2.97
C PHE A 41 -31.11 6.43 1.65
N ARG A 42 -32.27 5.75 1.69
CA ARG A 42 -33.11 5.51 0.52
C ARG A 42 -33.66 6.81 -0.05
N LEU A 43 -34.23 7.67 0.79
CA LEU A 43 -34.79 8.96 0.37
C LEU A 43 -33.72 9.88 -0.24
N SER A 44 -32.54 9.99 0.37
CA SER A 44 -31.43 10.81 -0.14
C SER A 44 -30.87 10.32 -1.48
N ARG A 45 -31.08 9.05 -1.86
CA ARG A 45 -30.71 8.56 -3.20
C ARG A 45 -31.69 8.99 -4.28
N HIS A 46 -32.93 9.32 -3.92
CA HIS A 46 -33.96 9.76 -4.86
C HIS A 46 -34.11 11.29 -4.90
N HIS A 47 -33.87 11.99 -3.78
CA HIS A 47 -33.87 13.45 -3.72
C HIS A 47 -32.52 14.03 -4.17
N THR A 48 -32.50 14.60 -5.37
CA THR A 48 -31.31 15.18 -6.03
C THR A 48 -30.98 16.62 -5.60
N SER A 49 -31.78 17.25 -4.73
CA SER A 49 -31.71 18.69 -4.47
C SER A 49 -30.50 19.14 -3.64
N SER A 50 -30.03 18.34 -2.67
CA SER A 50 -28.89 18.74 -1.82
C SER A 50 -27.52 18.33 -2.37
N ARG A 51 -27.46 17.34 -3.28
CA ARG A 51 -26.21 16.72 -3.80
C ARG A 51 -25.19 16.41 -2.69
N GLU A 52 -25.63 16.09 -1.48
CA GLU A 52 -24.75 15.60 -0.42
C GLU A 52 -24.65 14.07 -0.45
N PRO A 53 -23.46 13.47 -0.27
CA PRO A 53 -23.33 12.03 -0.14
C PRO A 53 -24.23 11.47 0.97
N ALA A 54 -24.94 10.38 0.71
CA ALA A 54 -25.88 9.81 1.68
C ALA A 54 -25.12 9.20 2.88
N VAL A 55 -25.69 9.32 4.08
CA VAL A 55 -25.17 8.69 5.30
C VAL A 55 -25.47 7.19 5.25
N LEU A 56 -24.44 6.36 5.43
CA LEU A 56 -24.62 4.91 5.46
C LEU A 56 -25.49 4.50 6.66
N PRO A 57 -26.44 3.55 6.47
CA PRO A 57 -27.24 3.05 7.58
C PRO A 57 -26.38 2.29 8.59
N TYR A 58 -26.56 2.60 9.87
CA TYR A 58 -25.78 2.04 10.98
C TYR A 58 -26.67 1.57 12.11
N TRP A 59 -26.17 0.62 12.89
CA TRP A 59 -26.89 0.03 14.02
C TRP A 59 -26.65 0.77 15.31
N PHE A 60 -25.41 1.19 15.59
CA PHE A 60 -24.99 1.72 16.87
C PHE A 60 -24.99 3.25 16.89
N PRO A 61 -25.95 3.90 17.57
CA PRO A 61 -25.94 5.35 17.77
C PRO A 61 -24.64 5.80 18.44
N GLY A 62 -24.14 6.97 18.06
CA GLY A 62 -22.89 7.52 18.58
C GLY A 62 -21.62 6.87 18.03
N VAL A 63 -21.62 5.54 17.81
CA VAL A 63 -20.42 4.79 17.36
C VAL A 63 -20.35 4.63 15.83
N GLY A 64 -21.51 4.52 15.16
CA GLY A 64 -21.59 4.35 13.71
C GLY A 64 -20.91 3.07 13.22
N HIS A 65 -19.96 3.19 12.29
CA HIS A 65 -19.25 2.07 11.67
C HIS A 65 -17.85 1.80 12.24
N LEU A 66 -17.51 2.36 13.42
CA LEU A 66 -16.19 2.20 14.03
C LEU A 66 -15.77 0.72 14.15
N PHE A 67 -16.66 -0.15 14.62
CA PHE A 67 -16.38 -1.59 14.75
C PHE A 67 -16.24 -2.28 13.39
N SER A 68 -17.05 -1.90 12.40
CA SER A 68 -16.95 -2.47 11.05
C SER A 68 -15.62 -2.14 10.41
N LEU A 69 -15.10 -0.92 10.63
CA LEU A 69 -13.79 -0.50 10.15
C LEU A 69 -12.63 -1.06 10.99
N GLY A 70 -12.83 -1.26 12.29
CA GLY A 70 -11.79 -1.78 13.19
C GLY A 70 -11.56 -3.29 13.05
N PHE A 71 -12.63 -4.09 12.92
CA PHE A 71 -12.55 -5.55 12.98
C PHE A 71 -12.77 -6.26 11.63
N GLY A 72 -13.40 -5.61 10.65
CA GLY A 72 -13.69 -6.22 9.35
C GLY A 72 -13.77 -5.24 8.18
N PRO A 73 -12.81 -4.30 8.02
CA PRO A 73 -12.90 -3.24 7.03
C PRO A 73 -12.97 -3.77 5.61
N GLU A 74 -12.27 -4.86 5.28
CA GLU A 74 -12.36 -5.48 3.97
C GLU A 74 -13.80 -5.86 3.61
N LYS A 75 -14.43 -6.70 4.44
CA LYS A 75 -15.76 -7.25 4.16
C LYS A 75 -16.77 -6.12 4.06
N PHE A 76 -16.64 -5.15 4.95
CA PHE A 76 -17.44 -3.94 4.96
C PHE A 76 -17.28 -3.12 3.68
N LEU A 77 -16.06 -2.73 3.32
CA LEU A 77 -15.79 -1.86 2.18
C LEU A 77 -16.10 -2.54 0.83
N ARG A 78 -15.81 -3.84 0.67
CA ARG A 78 -16.19 -4.60 -0.53
C ARG A 78 -17.70 -4.62 -0.75
N ALA A 79 -18.48 -4.80 0.32
CA ALA A 79 -19.94 -4.77 0.22
C ALA A 79 -20.44 -3.39 -0.23
N LEU A 80 -19.76 -2.31 0.19
CA LEU A 80 -20.08 -0.95 -0.23
C LEU A 80 -19.80 -0.70 -1.71
N VAL A 81 -18.70 -1.25 -2.28
CA VAL A 81 -18.43 -1.14 -3.73
C VAL A 81 -19.61 -1.65 -4.55
N LYS A 82 -20.12 -2.84 -4.23
CA LYS A 82 -21.26 -3.44 -4.93
C LYS A 82 -22.56 -2.66 -4.70
N ARG A 83 -22.78 -2.12 -3.50
CA ARG A 83 -24.01 -1.41 -3.11
C ARG A 83 -24.10 0.03 -3.64
N LEU A 84 -22.98 0.73 -3.70
CA LEU A 84 -22.91 2.15 -4.03
C LEU A 84 -22.69 2.42 -5.52
N ARG A 85 -22.10 1.48 -6.27
CA ARG A 85 -21.90 1.57 -7.74
C ARG A 85 -21.31 2.91 -8.19
N GLY A 86 -20.21 3.33 -7.57
CA GLY A 86 -19.49 4.57 -7.92
C GLY A 86 -19.98 5.86 -7.23
N VAL A 87 -21.08 5.81 -6.47
CA VAL A 87 -21.60 6.96 -5.72
C VAL A 87 -20.89 7.10 -4.37
N PRO A 88 -20.39 8.29 -3.97
CA PRO A 88 -19.75 8.48 -2.68
C PRO A 88 -20.75 8.37 -1.52
N ALA A 89 -20.27 8.07 -0.32
CA ALA A 89 -21.10 7.95 0.88
C ALA A 89 -20.43 8.59 2.10
N ARG A 90 -21.25 8.95 3.10
CA ARG A 90 -20.79 9.37 4.44
C ARG A 90 -20.79 8.18 5.39
N ILE A 91 -19.68 8.00 6.11
CA ILE A 91 -19.52 6.98 7.13
C ILE A 91 -19.45 7.68 8.49
N PRO A 92 -20.51 7.56 9.32
CA PRO A 92 -20.47 8.06 10.69
C PRO A 92 -19.56 7.19 11.56
N LEU A 93 -18.78 7.85 12.42
CA LEU A 93 -17.86 7.27 13.39
C LEU A 93 -18.09 7.91 14.76
N LEU A 94 -17.39 7.45 15.79
CA LEU A 94 -17.47 8.01 17.14
C LEU A 94 -17.04 9.49 17.17
N GLY A 95 -18.01 10.39 17.30
CA GLY A 95 -17.80 11.84 17.35
C GLY A 95 -17.24 12.47 16.07
N LYS A 96 -17.12 11.69 14.97
CA LYS A 96 -16.51 12.12 13.70
C LYS A 96 -17.30 11.55 12.52
N GLU A 97 -17.07 12.10 11.34
CA GLU A 97 -17.55 11.54 10.08
C GLU A 97 -16.42 11.54 9.06
N ILE A 98 -16.50 10.61 8.10
CA ILE A 98 -15.63 10.58 6.93
C ILE A 98 -16.47 10.37 5.67
N TYR A 99 -16.00 10.87 4.54
CA TYR A 99 -16.53 10.52 3.23
C TYR A 99 -15.75 9.34 2.64
N LEU A 100 -16.44 8.42 1.98
CA LEU A 100 -15.84 7.38 1.15
C LEU A 100 -16.02 7.75 -0.32
N ALA A 101 -14.91 8.03 -1.02
CA ALA A 101 -14.90 8.20 -2.46
C ALA A 101 -14.72 6.82 -3.15
N MET A 102 -15.62 6.52 -4.08
CA MET A 102 -15.62 5.23 -4.79
C MET A 102 -14.62 5.21 -5.95
N PRO A 103 -14.09 4.03 -6.33
CA PRO A 103 -13.25 3.89 -7.51
C PRO A 103 -13.86 4.48 -8.79
N GLY A 104 -13.01 4.94 -9.70
CA GLY A 104 -13.38 5.58 -10.96
C GLY A 104 -13.45 7.11 -10.85
N ALA A 105 -14.55 7.69 -11.32
CA ALA A 105 -14.67 9.14 -11.54
C ALA A 105 -14.44 9.99 -10.28
N GLN A 106 -14.80 9.49 -9.08
CA GLN A 106 -14.58 10.24 -7.83
C GLN A 106 -13.09 10.45 -7.57
N ILE A 107 -12.32 9.38 -7.73
CA ILE A 107 -10.87 9.37 -7.50
C ILE A 107 -10.16 10.20 -8.58
N GLU A 108 -10.57 10.08 -9.85
CA GLU A 108 -10.04 10.95 -10.91
C GLU A 108 -10.29 12.44 -10.64
N LYS A 109 -11.47 12.80 -10.14
CA LYS A 109 -11.79 14.18 -9.75
C LYS A 109 -10.90 14.67 -8.61
N ILE A 110 -10.65 13.83 -7.60
CA ILE A 110 -9.71 14.13 -6.50
C ILE A 110 -8.30 14.41 -7.06
N TRP A 111 -7.83 13.61 -8.03
CA TRP A 111 -6.52 13.83 -8.65
C TRP A 111 -6.42 15.14 -9.40
N ARG A 112 -7.42 15.45 -10.24
CA ARG A 112 -7.46 16.70 -11.01
C ARG A 112 -7.56 17.95 -10.12
N SER A 113 -8.25 17.84 -8.99
CA SER A 113 -8.44 18.93 -8.02
C SER A 113 -7.50 18.83 -6.81
N SER A 114 -6.36 18.13 -6.94
CA SER A 114 -5.45 17.86 -5.81
C SER A 114 -4.79 19.10 -5.19
N ARG A 115 -4.86 20.27 -5.85
CA ARG A 115 -4.40 21.56 -5.29
C ARG A 115 -5.33 22.08 -4.20
N ASP A 116 -6.62 21.77 -4.28
CA ASP A 116 -7.68 22.23 -3.36
C ASP A 116 -7.80 21.34 -2.11
N LEU A 117 -6.92 20.34 -2.01
CA LEU A 117 -6.98 19.27 -1.03
C LEU A 117 -5.64 19.12 -0.31
N VAL A 118 -5.70 18.90 0.99
CA VAL A 118 -4.54 18.53 1.81
C VAL A 118 -4.58 17.05 2.17
N PRO A 119 -3.44 16.38 2.33
CA PRO A 119 -3.39 15.02 2.86
C PRO A 119 -4.04 14.90 4.24
N THR A 120 -4.60 13.73 4.53
CA THR A 120 -5.13 13.41 5.86
C THR A 120 -4.76 11.95 6.20
N PRO A 121 -4.03 11.70 7.31
CA PRO A 121 -3.45 12.68 8.24
C PRO A 121 -2.48 13.65 7.54
N SER A 122 -2.27 14.83 8.12
CA SER A 122 -1.28 15.79 7.62
C SER A 122 0.15 15.24 7.81
N LEU A 123 1.15 15.87 7.18
CA LEU A 123 2.55 15.49 7.38
C LEU A 123 2.93 15.63 8.87
N PHE A 124 2.50 16.71 9.50
CA PHE A 124 2.65 16.96 10.92
C PHE A 124 2.04 15.83 11.77
N ASP A 125 0.76 15.51 11.56
CA ASP A 125 0.06 14.45 12.30
C ASP A 125 0.79 13.11 12.13
N ALA A 126 1.27 12.81 10.92
CA ALA A 126 2.00 11.58 10.65
C ALA A 126 3.34 11.53 11.40
N LEU A 127 4.12 12.61 11.39
CA LEU A 127 5.41 12.67 12.10
C LEU A 127 5.23 12.60 13.61
N HIS A 128 4.25 13.33 14.15
CA HIS A 128 3.97 13.31 15.58
C HIS A 128 3.40 11.96 16.04
N VAL A 129 2.32 11.47 15.42
CA VAL A 129 1.62 10.26 15.87
C VAL A 129 2.39 8.99 15.54
N PHE A 130 3.02 8.89 14.37
CA PHE A 130 3.65 7.64 13.93
C PHE A 130 5.11 7.52 14.33
N PHE A 131 5.83 8.64 14.36
CA PHE A 131 7.28 8.66 14.55
C PHE A 131 7.70 9.34 15.86
N GLY A 132 6.77 9.99 16.58
CA GLY A 132 7.03 10.57 17.89
C GLY A 132 7.71 11.93 17.85
N LEU A 133 7.46 12.73 16.81
CA LEU A 133 8.00 14.09 16.73
C LEU A 133 7.57 14.91 17.94
N GLN A 134 8.54 15.50 18.63
CA GLN A 134 8.36 16.22 19.89
C GLN A 134 7.74 17.60 19.68
N GLU A 135 7.01 18.10 20.69
CA GLU A 135 6.32 19.40 20.62
C GLU A 135 7.28 20.58 20.37
N MET A 136 8.52 20.48 20.83
CA MET A 136 9.54 21.50 20.64
C MET A 136 9.89 21.75 19.16
N ASP A 137 9.74 20.74 18.29
CA ASP A 137 10.00 20.84 16.86
C ASP A 137 8.79 21.37 16.07
N PHE A 138 7.65 21.59 16.72
CA PHE A 138 6.43 22.05 16.05
C PHE A 138 6.58 23.45 15.46
N ARG A 139 7.51 24.25 16.01
CA ARG A 139 7.89 25.57 15.49
C ARG A 139 8.29 25.57 14.02
N VAL A 140 8.73 24.42 13.49
CA VAL A 140 9.11 24.30 12.07
C VAL A 140 7.88 24.36 11.14
N PHE A 141 6.70 23.96 11.62
CA PHE A 141 5.45 23.99 10.86
C PHE A 141 4.77 25.37 10.91
N ASP A 142 5.57 26.44 10.89
CA ASP A 142 5.15 27.83 10.92
C ASP A 142 5.48 28.56 9.61
N HIS A 143 4.63 29.50 9.20
CA HIS A 143 4.80 30.18 7.92
C HIS A 143 6.02 31.11 7.89
N GLU A 144 6.37 31.74 9.01
CA GLU A 144 7.49 32.68 9.08
C GLU A 144 8.82 31.94 8.97
N HIS A 145 8.99 30.88 9.77
CA HIS A 145 10.18 30.03 9.74
C HIS A 145 10.45 29.45 8.35
N ILE A 146 9.42 28.91 7.69
CA ILE A 146 9.55 28.38 6.34
C ILE A 146 9.96 29.48 5.35
N SER A 147 9.43 30.70 5.51
CA SER A 147 9.76 31.84 4.63
C SER A 147 11.20 32.31 4.82
N ASN A 148 11.69 32.35 6.06
CA ASN A 148 13.07 32.72 6.37
C ASN A 148 14.06 31.74 5.72
N PHE A 149 13.81 30.44 5.84
CA PHE A 149 14.60 29.42 5.14
C PHE A 149 14.56 29.60 3.61
N GLU A 150 13.37 29.88 3.06
CA GLU A 150 13.14 30.08 1.62
C GLU A 150 13.94 31.25 1.04
N GLU A 151 14.15 32.32 1.83
CA GLU A 151 14.99 33.45 1.45
C GLU A 151 16.46 33.05 1.31
N CYS A 152 16.98 32.26 2.25
CA CYS A 152 18.33 31.72 2.16
C CYS A 152 18.46 30.70 1.02
N ALA A 153 17.44 29.87 0.79
CA ALA A 153 17.47 28.79 -0.20
C ALA A 153 17.23 29.26 -1.64
N GLY A 154 16.83 30.52 -1.85
CA GLY A 154 16.64 31.13 -3.17
C GLY A 154 15.37 30.72 -3.91
N TYR A 155 14.31 30.33 -3.19
CA TYR A 155 12.99 30.03 -3.80
C TYR A 155 11.87 30.21 -2.78
N ARG A 156 10.63 30.46 -3.23
CA ARG A 156 9.45 30.60 -2.35
C ARG A 156 8.37 29.55 -2.63
N THR A 157 7.56 29.25 -1.61
CA THR A 157 6.29 28.51 -1.72
C THR A 157 5.14 29.35 -1.18
N ASN A 158 3.89 29.09 -1.60
CA ASN A 158 2.75 29.93 -1.26
C ASN A 158 1.45 29.13 -1.02
N HIS A 159 1.54 28.03 -0.28
CA HIS A 159 0.35 27.26 0.10
C HIS A 159 -0.15 27.71 1.48
N PRO A 160 -1.46 27.87 1.71
CA PRO A 160 -2.03 28.26 3.02
C PRO A 160 -1.90 27.21 4.13
N ASP A 161 -1.26 26.07 3.84
CA ASP A 161 -1.05 24.98 4.80
C ASP A 161 0.46 24.75 4.85
N THR A 162 1.03 24.82 6.05
CA THR A 162 2.48 24.76 6.26
C THR A 162 3.04 23.39 5.89
N SER A 163 2.31 22.31 6.17
CA SER A 163 2.68 20.95 5.76
C SER A 163 2.86 20.85 4.24
N ARG A 164 2.04 21.55 3.44
CA ARG A 164 2.15 21.58 1.98
C ARG A 164 3.39 22.31 1.49
N ARG A 165 3.80 23.38 2.16
CA ARG A 165 5.05 24.09 1.87
C ARG A 165 6.26 23.18 2.10
N VAL A 166 6.30 22.51 3.27
CA VAL A 166 7.35 21.53 3.60
C VAL A 166 7.36 20.36 2.62
N MET A 167 6.21 19.77 2.29
CA MET A 167 6.11 18.70 1.30
C MET A 167 6.57 19.14 -0.10
N GLU A 168 6.41 20.41 -0.47
CA GLU A 168 6.93 20.92 -1.74
C GLU A 168 8.46 20.97 -1.74
N HIS A 169 9.08 21.37 -0.63
CA HIS A 169 10.54 21.29 -0.47
C HIS A 169 11.03 19.84 -0.59
N GLN A 170 10.36 18.91 0.11
CA GLN A 170 10.65 17.47 0.03
C GLN A 170 10.57 16.96 -1.40
N ARG A 171 9.49 17.31 -2.11
CA ARG A 171 9.29 16.91 -3.50
C ARG A 171 10.38 17.45 -4.42
N LYS A 172 10.84 18.70 -4.21
CA LYS A 172 11.95 19.27 -4.99
C LYS A 172 13.23 18.47 -4.81
N ASP A 173 13.55 18.06 -3.57
CA ASP A 173 14.73 17.22 -3.31
C ASP A 173 14.60 15.84 -3.95
N PHE A 174 13.46 15.18 -3.81
CA PHE A 174 13.26 13.87 -4.44
C PHE A 174 13.36 13.95 -5.96
N VAL A 175 12.77 14.96 -6.59
CA VAL A 175 12.89 15.17 -8.04
C VAL A 175 14.34 15.40 -8.45
N ARG A 176 15.10 16.15 -7.65
CA ARG A 176 16.51 16.45 -7.95
C ARG A 176 17.43 15.25 -7.74
N PHE A 177 17.25 14.50 -6.65
CA PHE A 177 18.22 13.50 -6.19
C PHE A 177 17.80 12.04 -6.44
N LEU A 178 16.50 11.78 -6.64
CA LEU A 178 15.96 10.45 -6.94
C LEU A 178 15.36 10.37 -8.36
N GLN A 179 15.86 11.17 -9.30
CA GLN A 179 15.55 11.02 -10.73
C GLN A 179 16.82 11.11 -11.59
N GLY A 180 16.70 10.73 -12.86
CA GLY A 180 17.77 10.86 -13.85
C GLY A 180 19.07 10.15 -13.44
N GLN A 181 20.20 10.85 -13.59
CA GLN A 181 21.54 10.33 -13.27
C GLN A 181 21.71 10.01 -11.78
N ASN A 182 21.16 10.84 -10.89
CA ASN A 182 21.34 10.67 -9.44
C ASN A 182 20.67 9.38 -8.95
N LEU A 183 19.49 9.06 -9.51
CA LEU A 183 18.84 7.78 -9.24
C LEU A 183 19.66 6.58 -9.73
N ARG A 184 20.34 6.68 -10.89
CA ARG A 184 21.19 5.59 -11.40
C ARG A 184 22.27 5.22 -10.39
N SER A 185 23.00 6.20 -9.85
CA SER A 185 24.04 5.96 -8.85
C SER A 185 23.50 5.30 -7.56
N VAL A 186 22.31 5.70 -7.10
CA VAL A 186 21.67 5.07 -5.93
C VAL A 186 21.33 3.61 -6.22
N VAL A 187 20.76 3.32 -7.39
CA VAL A 187 20.37 1.96 -7.75
C VAL A 187 21.57 1.06 -8.06
N GLU A 188 22.65 1.61 -8.63
CA GLU A 188 23.92 0.89 -8.79
C GLU A 188 24.51 0.48 -7.43
N ARG A 189 24.57 1.40 -6.45
CA ARG A 189 25.00 1.06 -5.08
C ARG A 189 24.11 -0.02 -4.46
N PHE A 190 22.79 0.12 -4.60
CA PHE A 190 21.83 -0.88 -4.14
C PHE A 190 22.08 -2.25 -4.79
N THR A 191 22.33 -2.28 -6.09
CA THR A 191 22.54 -3.52 -6.86
C THR A 191 23.83 -4.21 -6.43
N ASN A 192 24.92 -3.46 -6.26
CA ASN A 192 26.20 -3.98 -5.79
C ASN A 192 26.11 -4.51 -4.35
N SER A 193 25.45 -3.77 -3.46
CA SER A 193 25.23 -4.20 -2.07
C SER A 193 24.36 -5.45 -2.01
N LEU A 194 23.25 -5.50 -2.76
CA LEU A 194 22.40 -6.69 -2.82
C LEU A 194 23.16 -7.89 -3.40
N MET A 195 24.04 -7.69 -4.38
CA MET A 195 24.87 -8.78 -4.90
C MET A 195 25.80 -9.34 -3.83
N SER A 196 26.41 -8.47 -3.03
CA SER A 196 27.24 -8.86 -1.89
C SER A 196 26.44 -9.66 -0.87
N GLU A 197 25.23 -9.22 -0.54
CA GLU A 197 24.30 -9.91 0.37
C GLU A 197 23.84 -11.29 -0.14
N LEU A 198 23.81 -11.46 -1.46
CA LEU A 198 23.49 -12.71 -2.13
C LEU A 198 24.74 -13.57 -2.43
N SER A 199 25.95 -13.10 -2.08
CA SER A 199 27.24 -13.78 -2.36
C SER A 199 27.39 -15.12 -1.61
N PRO A 200 28.26 -16.04 -2.07
CA PRO A 200 28.48 -17.31 -1.35
C PRO A 200 29.00 -17.10 0.08
N ALA A 201 29.69 -15.98 0.31
CA ALA A 201 30.22 -15.59 1.61
C ALA A 201 29.11 -15.39 2.67
N THR A 202 27.85 -15.24 2.26
CA THR A 202 26.71 -15.08 3.17
C THR A 202 25.97 -16.40 3.47
N GLY A 203 26.54 -17.54 3.06
CA GLY A 203 26.09 -18.88 3.47
C GLY A 203 25.19 -19.64 2.50
N ILE A 204 24.88 -19.10 1.31
CA ILE A 204 24.22 -19.87 0.24
C ILE A 204 25.26 -20.31 -0.78
N GLY A 205 25.62 -21.60 -0.74
CA GLY A 205 26.46 -22.25 -1.74
C GLY A 205 25.66 -22.85 -2.91
N HIS A 206 26.24 -23.83 -3.58
CA HIS A 206 25.58 -24.60 -4.64
C HIS A 206 24.71 -25.74 -4.10
N ASP A 207 24.84 -26.07 -2.81
CA ASP A 207 24.03 -27.07 -2.14
C ASP A 207 22.69 -26.49 -1.67
N TRP A 208 21.66 -27.34 -1.67
CA TRP A 208 20.34 -26.98 -1.16
C TRP A 208 20.37 -26.78 0.35
N VAL A 209 19.99 -25.59 0.80
CA VAL A 209 19.81 -25.27 2.21
C VAL A 209 18.36 -24.90 2.50
N ILE A 210 17.86 -25.24 3.68
CA ILE A 210 16.52 -24.84 4.13
C ILE A 210 16.60 -23.46 4.77
N VAL A 211 15.74 -22.55 4.31
CA VAL A 211 15.44 -21.28 4.95
C VAL A 211 14.04 -21.38 5.56
N ALA A 212 13.93 -21.09 6.85
CA ALA A 212 12.67 -21.21 7.60
C ALA A 212 11.60 -20.22 7.15
N ASP A 213 12.00 -19.00 6.76
CA ASP A 213 11.09 -17.99 6.22
C ASP A 213 11.75 -17.19 5.09
N LEU A 214 11.22 -17.34 3.87
CA LEU A 214 11.63 -16.58 2.69
C LEU A 214 11.51 -15.07 2.92
N PHE A 215 10.47 -14.61 3.62
CA PHE A 215 10.27 -13.17 3.86
C PHE A 215 11.43 -12.61 4.67
N ASP A 216 11.63 -13.09 5.89
CA ASP A 216 12.67 -12.57 6.78
C ASP A 216 14.06 -12.69 6.15
N PHE A 217 14.34 -13.80 5.45
CA PHE A 217 15.65 -14.03 4.82
C PHE A 217 15.98 -13.02 3.72
N MET A 218 15.05 -12.78 2.78
CA MET A 218 15.28 -11.88 1.64
C MET A 218 15.01 -10.43 1.98
N ALA A 219 13.97 -10.16 2.78
CA ALA A 219 13.61 -8.80 3.18
C ALA A 219 14.75 -8.12 3.96
N ASN A 220 15.47 -8.84 4.83
CA ASN A 220 16.63 -8.31 5.53
C ASN A 220 17.79 -7.95 4.60
N ARG A 221 18.06 -8.77 3.58
CA ARG A 221 19.11 -8.50 2.58
C ARG A 221 18.77 -7.28 1.72
N ILE A 222 17.52 -7.19 1.27
CA ILE A 222 17.03 -6.03 0.52
C ILE A 222 17.06 -4.78 1.41
N LEU A 223 16.69 -4.89 2.69
CA LEU A 223 16.72 -3.78 3.65
C LEU A 223 18.14 -3.26 3.84
N ARG A 224 19.10 -4.14 4.14
CA ARG A 224 20.51 -3.82 4.29
C ARG A 224 21.06 -3.10 3.06
N ALA A 225 20.79 -3.64 1.87
CA ALA A 225 21.21 -3.01 0.63
C ALA A 225 20.58 -1.63 0.37
N ASN A 226 19.31 -1.43 0.77
CA ASN A 226 18.67 -0.12 0.68
C ASN A 226 19.28 0.88 1.67
N VAL A 227 19.55 0.45 2.90
CA VAL A 227 20.20 1.26 3.93
C VAL A 227 21.56 1.74 3.45
N GLU A 228 22.41 0.83 2.96
CA GLU A 228 23.73 1.19 2.45
C GLU A 228 23.65 2.14 1.24
N ALA A 229 22.72 1.89 0.31
CA ALA A 229 22.59 2.71 -0.89
C ALA A 229 22.15 4.15 -0.61
N LEU A 230 21.29 4.35 0.39
CA LEU A 230 20.65 5.62 0.70
C LEU A 230 21.27 6.36 1.90
N TYR A 231 21.62 5.64 2.96
CA TYR A 231 22.09 6.16 4.24
C TYR A 231 23.59 5.87 4.47
N GLY A 232 24.19 4.99 3.68
CA GLY A 232 25.61 4.62 3.78
C GLY A 232 25.84 3.42 4.70
N GLU A 233 27.05 2.88 4.68
CA GLU A 233 27.40 1.65 5.41
C GLU A 233 27.60 1.87 6.92
N ASN A 234 27.94 3.09 7.34
CA ASN A 234 28.31 3.35 8.72
C ASN A 234 27.13 3.22 9.69
N ILE A 235 25.89 3.47 9.25
CA ILE A 235 24.71 3.29 10.10
C ILE A 235 24.59 1.85 10.62
N LEU A 236 24.99 0.86 9.81
CA LEU A 236 24.99 -0.55 10.20
C LEU A 236 26.19 -0.94 11.06
N LYS A 237 27.26 -0.13 11.06
CA LYS A 237 28.41 -0.31 11.95
C LYS A 237 28.12 0.26 13.34
N VAL A 238 27.47 1.42 13.38
CA VAL A 238 27.09 2.11 14.62
C VAL A 238 25.90 1.43 15.29
N CYS A 239 24.90 1.01 14.50
CA CYS A 239 23.74 0.27 14.98
C CYS A 239 23.63 -1.08 14.26
N PRO A 240 24.35 -2.12 14.73
CA PRO A 240 24.30 -3.46 14.12
C PRO A 240 22.92 -4.10 14.12
N THR A 241 22.05 -3.74 15.08
CA THR A 241 20.67 -4.24 15.23
C THR A 241 19.65 -3.47 14.39
N PHE A 242 20.05 -2.43 13.65
CA PHE A 242 19.14 -1.51 12.97
C PHE A 242 18.07 -2.19 12.12
N CYS A 243 18.44 -3.25 11.38
CA CYS A 243 17.47 -3.99 10.56
C CYS A 243 16.43 -4.74 11.42
N GLU A 244 16.86 -5.32 12.55
CA GLU A 244 15.98 -6.04 13.48
C GLU A 244 15.01 -5.06 14.15
N ASP A 245 15.54 -3.92 14.61
CA ASP A 245 14.79 -2.82 15.22
C ASP A 245 13.76 -2.25 14.25
N PHE A 246 14.14 -2.05 12.98
CA PHE A 246 13.23 -1.62 11.93
C PHE A 246 12.05 -2.58 11.75
N TRP A 247 12.30 -3.90 11.69
CA TRP A 247 11.22 -4.88 11.53
C TRP A 247 10.35 -5.01 12.78
N ALA A 248 10.93 -4.83 13.98
CA ALA A 248 10.16 -4.75 15.22
C ALA A 248 9.21 -3.55 15.19
N PHE A 249 9.71 -2.37 14.81
CA PHE A 249 8.91 -1.17 14.61
C PHE A 249 7.84 -1.36 13.54
N TYR A 250 8.19 -1.92 12.37
CA TYR A 250 7.26 -2.20 11.28
C TYR A 250 6.09 -3.10 11.73
N ARG A 251 6.37 -4.15 12.50
CA ARG A 251 5.33 -5.06 13.05
C ARG A 251 4.46 -4.36 14.10
N ALA A 252 5.01 -3.42 14.87
CA ALA A 252 4.27 -2.64 15.87
C ALA A 252 3.47 -1.47 15.26
N PHE A 253 3.80 -1.03 14.05
CA PHE A 253 3.21 0.13 13.38
C PHE A 253 1.66 0.16 13.36
N PRO A 254 0.93 -0.97 13.17
CA PRO A 254 -0.53 -1.01 13.30
C PRO A 254 -1.08 -0.61 14.68
N ALA A 255 -0.33 -0.82 15.76
CA ALA A 255 -0.69 -0.37 17.10
C ALA A 255 -0.34 1.11 17.30
N VAL A 256 0.86 1.52 16.87
CA VAL A 256 1.34 2.91 16.93
C VAL A 256 0.39 3.85 16.19
N SER A 257 0.00 3.50 14.96
CA SER A 257 -0.92 4.30 14.13
C SER A 257 -2.33 4.45 14.71
N ARG A 258 -2.69 3.68 15.74
CA ARG A 258 -3.96 3.79 16.48
C ARG A 258 -3.85 4.64 17.75
N GLY A 259 -2.68 5.18 18.07
CA GLY A 259 -2.45 5.95 19.30
C GLY A 259 -2.56 5.10 20.57
N LEU A 260 -2.35 3.78 20.47
CA LEU A 260 -2.33 2.90 21.64
C LEU A 260 -0.97 3.00 22.34
N PRO A 261 -0.92 3.07 23.69
CA PRO A 261 0.33 3.18 24.43
C PRO A 261 1.26 1.99 24.12
N LYS A 262 2.55 2.27 23.96
CA LYS A 262 3.59 1.26 23.76
C LYS A 262 3.66 0.35 24.99
N CYS A 263 3.76 -0.96 24.77
CA CYS A 263 4.44 -1.83 25.72
C CYS A 263 5.86 -1.99 25.18
N ASP A 264 6.83 -1.54 25.96
CA ASP A 264 8.28 -1.55 25.71
C ASP A 264 8.87 -0.25 25.13
N GLU A 265 9.83 0.28 25.89
CA GLU A 265 10.40 1.62 25.81
C GLU A 265 11.94 1.48 25.77
N ARG A 266 12.42 0.83 24.72
CA ARG A 266 13.84 0.68 24.44
C ARG A 266 14.08 0.94 22.96
N LEU A 267 14.43 2.18 22.65
CA LEU A 267 15.14 2.64 21.45
C LEU A 267 15.34 4.15 21.65
N TYR A 268 16.12 4.52 22.67
CA TYR A 268 16.64 5.88 22.84
C TYR A 268 18.09 5.76 23.31
N ASP A 269 18.92 6.66 22.80
CA ASP A 269 20.39 6.79 22.90
C ASP A 269 21.22 6.09 21.82
N ALA A 270 21.49 6.87 20.76
CA ALA A 270 22.74 6.79 20.01
C ALA A 270 23.13 8.22 19.57
N GLU A 271 24.22 8.73 20.12
CA GLU A 271 24.84 10.01 19.74
C GLU A 271 25.14 10.07 18.23
N TYR A 272 24.93 11.26 17.65
CA TYR A 272 24.94 11.60 16.23
C TYR A 272 26.33 12.13 15.73
N GLU A 273 26.49 12.28 14.39
CA GLU A 273 27.59 12.94 13.60
C GLU A 273 28.66 12.03 12.88
N PRO A 274 29.36 12.41 11.76
CA PRO A 274 28.91 12.64 10.37
C PRO A 274 29.78 11.93 9.27
N ILE A 275 29.38 10.81 8.63
CA ILE A 275 30.07 10.35 7.38
C ILE A 275 29.08 9.70 6.41
N TRP A 276 28.47 10.56 5.59
CA TRP A 276 27.09 10.50 5.12
C TRP A 276 26.74 9.59 3.93
N GLY A 277 25.48 9.14 3.90
CA GLY A 277 24.81 8.46 2.79
C GLY A 277 24.61 9.26 1.50
N SER A 278 23.60 8.88 0.72
CA SER A 278 23.28 9.46 -0.58
C SER A 278 23.12 10.99 -0.52
N GLN A 279 23.36 11.67 -1.64
CA GLN A 279 23.16 13.14 -1.74
C GLN A 279 21.75 13.57 -1.32
N CYS A 280 20.76 12.70 -1.53
CA CYS A 280 19.38 12.92 -1.10
C CYS A 280 19.27 13.03 0.43
N VAL A 281 19.80 12.05 1.16
CA VAL A 281 19.75 12.02 2.64
C VAL A 281 20.56 13.17 3.25
N ARG A 282 21.76 13.47 2.70
CA ARG A 282 22.55 14.63 3.14
C ARG A 282 21.80 15.95 3.03
N ARG A 283 21.21 16.20 1.86
CA ARG A 283 20.49 17.45 1.61
C ARG A 283 19.20 17.53 2.41
N MET A 284 18.59 16.39 2.71
CA MET A 284 17.47 16.34 3.65
C MET A 284 17.91 16.81 5.03
N VAL A 285 18.99 16.28 5.61
CA VAL A 285 19.36 16.67 6.97
C VAL A 285 19.72 18.14 7.07
N ILE A 286 20.62 18.62 6.20
CA ILE A 286 20.98 20.06 6.15
C ILE A 286 19.73 20.93 6.09
N ARG A 287 18.74 20.55 5.27
CA ARG A 287 17.48 21.29 5.20
C ARG A 287 16.71 21.28 6.53
N HIS A 288 16.60 20.15 7.23
CA HIS A 288 15.82 20.11 8.47
C HIS A 288 16.55 20.88 9.60
N GLU A 289 17.88 20.82 9.64
CA GLU A 289 18.70 21.67 10.52
C GLU A 289 18.47 23.16 10.20
N ASP A 290 18.57 23.55 8.93
CA ASP A 290 18.34 24.93 8.47
C ASP A 290 16.91 25.42 8.73
N LEU A 291 15.93 24.50 8.77
CA LEU A 291 14.54 24.79 9.13
C LEU A 291 14.34 24.96 10.65
N GLY A 292 15.34 24.61 11.47
CA GLY A 292 15.33 24.78 12.93
C GLY A 292 14.82 23.58 13.72
N PHE A 293 14.81 22.38 13.14
CA PHE A 293 14.62 21.13 13.90
C PHE A 293 15.77 20.94 14.89
N THR A 294 15.47 20.33 16.04
CA THR A 294 16.49 19.74 16.92
C THR A 294 17.11 18.49 16.30
N ASP A 295 18.25 18.04 16.80
CA ASP A 295 18.90 16.81 16.34
C ASP A 295 17.96 15.59 16.47
N ASP A 296 17.20 15.51 17.57
CA ASP A 296 16.17 14.48 17.79
C ASP A 296 15.01 14.59 16.78
N GLY A 297 14.60 15.82 16.46
CA GLY A 297 13.61 16.10 15.44
C GLY A 297 14.07 15.67 14.05
N VAL A 298 15.32 15.96 13.71
CA VAL A 298 15.97 15.50 12.47
C VAL A 298 15.98 13.97 12.41
N ALA A 299 16.44 13.30 13.48
CA ALA A 299 16.48 11.84 13.54
C ALA A 299 15.10 11.22 13.37
N THR A 300 14.08 11.78 14.01
CA THR A 300 12.67 11.35 13.90
C THR A 300 12.15 11.47 12.46
N VAL A 301 12.43 12.60 11.83
CA VAL A 301 12.02 12.87 10.45
C VAL A 301 12.76 11.94 9.46
N LEU A 302 14.06 11.69 9.67
CA LEU A 302 14.84 10.73 8.88
C LEU A 302 14.34 9.30 9.02
N LEU A 303 13.98 8.87 10.23
CA LEU A 303 13.33 7.57 10.45
C LEU A 303 12.01 7.48 9.66
N GLY A 304 11.23 8.57 9.64
CA GLY A 304 10.04 8.69 8.81
C GLY A 304 10.32 8.48 7.32
N TYR A 305 11.33 9.16 6.76
CA TYR A 305 11.72 8.98 5.35
C TYR A 305 12.25 7.58 5.06
N PHE A 306 13.03 7.02 5.98
CA PHE A 306 13.54 5.66 5.84
C PHE A 306 12.37 4.68 5.76
N PHE A 307 11.46 4.77 6.73
CA PHE A 307 10.26 3.93 6.78
C PHE A 307 9.48 3.98 5.48
N VAL A 308 9.13 5.16 4.97
CA VAL A 308 8.33 5.27 3.74
C VAL A 308 9.06 4.77 2.49
N THR A 309 10.39 4.73 2.50
CA THR A 309 11.20 4.24 1.37
C THR A 309 11.19 2.72 1.26
N VAL A 310 11.19 2.00 2.39
CA VAL A 310 11.33 0.53 2.41
C VAL A 310 10.03 -0.21 2.76
N ALA A 311 9.15 0.39 3.56
CA ALA A 311 7.95 -0.26 4.12
C ALA A 311 6.98 -0.79 3.06
N ASN A 312 6.94 -0.18 1.87
CA ASN A 312 6.11 -0.63 0.76
C ASN A 312 6.89 -1.40 -0.31
N THR A 313 8.15 -1.01 -0.51
CA THR A 313 9.03 -1.52 -1.56
C THR A 313 9.43 -2.97 -1.29
N ILE A 314 9.85 -3.28 -0.07
CA ILE A 314 10.32 -4.62 0.29
C ILE A 314 9.17 -5.63 0.24
N PRO A 315 7.99 -5.39 0.86
CA PRO A 315 6.89 -6.34 0.74
C PRO A 315 6.39 -6.49 -0.70
N ALA A 316 6.42 -5.44 -1.53
CA ALA A 316 6.09 -5.55 -2.95
C ALA A 316 7.07 -6.47 -3.70
N ALA A 317 8.37 -6.35 -3.44
CA ALA A 317 9.38 -7.26 -4.00
C ALA A 317 9.15 -8.71 -3.56
N MET A 318 8.87 -8.92 -2.27
CA MET A 318 8.61 -10.26 -1.74
C MET A 318 7.36 -10.90 -2.32
N TRP A 319 6.27 -10.14 -2.49
CA TRP A 319 5.07 -10.65 -3.14
C TRP A 319 5.28 -10.94 -4.63
N MET A 320 6.00 -10.06 -5.33
CA MET A 320 6.31 -10.28 -6.74
C MET A 320 7.15 -11.55 -6.91
N MET A 321 8.16 -11.74 -6.07
CA MET A 321 8.99 -12.94 -6.01
C MET A 321 8.15 -14.19 -5.73
N MET A 322 7.26 -14.14 -4.73
CA MET A 322 6.37 -15.24 -4.38
C MET A 322 5.49 -15.66 -5.56
N HIS A 323 4.87 -14.69 -6.26
CA HIS A 323 4.01 -14.98 -7.41
C HIS A 323 4.78 -15.61 -8.58
N VAL A 324 6.00 -15.14 -8.84
CA VAL A 324 6.86 -15.70 -9.90
C VAL A 324 7.33 -17.11 -9.54
N LEU A 325 7.77 -17.34 -8.30
CA LEU A 325 8.32 -18.64 -7.88
C LEU A 325 7.26 -19.74 -7.76
N LEU A 326 6.00 -19.39 -7.44
CA LEU A 326 4.91 -20.36 -7.26
C LEU A 326 4.44 -20.98 -8.58
N ASP A 327 4.57 -20.25 -9.69
CA ASP A 327 4.15 -20.69 -11.02
C ASP A 327 5.39 -20.97 -11.88
N GLN A 328 5.69 -22.24 -12.12
CA GLN A 328 6.88 -22.67 -12.85
C GLN A 328 6.89 -22.21 -14.32
N GLU A 329 5.71 -22.09 -14.94
CA GLU A 329 5.62 -21.59 -16.31
C GLU A 329 5.84 -20.07 -16.34
N LEU A 330 5.30 -19.33 -15.35
CA LEU A 330 5.61 -17.92 -15.20
C LEU A 330 7.10 -17.69 -14.91
N LEU A 331 7.70 -18.48 -14.03
CA LEU A 331 9.13 -18.42 -13.71
C LEU A 331 9.97 -18.56 -14.98
N ARG A 332 9.69 -19.58 -15.80
CA ARG A 332 10.38 -19.82 -17.08
C ARG A 332 10.24 -18.63 -18.02
N ARG A 333 9.02 -18.13 -18.23
CA ARG A 333 8.74 -16.97 -19.11
C ARG A 333 9.44 -15.70 -18.63
N VAL A 334 9.47 -15.46 -17.32
CA VAL A 334 10.19 -14.32 -16.73
C VAL A 334 11.69 -14.47 -16.90
N GLN A 335 12.26 -15.66 -16.63
CA GLN A 335 13.69 -15.93 -16.82
C GLN A 335 14.13 -15.71 -18.27
N GLU A 336 13.33 -16.18 -19.23
CA GLU A 336 13.57 -15.97 -20.66
C GLU A 336 13.54 -14.48 -21.02
N GLU A 337 12.52 -13.74 -20.58
CA GLU A 337 12.39 -12.32 -20.89
C GLU A 337 13.51 -11.46 -20.28
N ILE A 338 13.87 -11.71 -19.00
CA ILE A 338 14.89 -10.89 -18.33
C ILE A 338 16.32 -11.31 -18.68
N SER A 339 16.53 -12.42 -19.39
CA SER A 339 17.86 -12.88 -19.81
C SER A 339 18.65 -11.79 -20.56
N ALA A 340 17.96 -10.98 -21.37
CA ALA A 340 18.52 -9.83 -22.08
C ALA A 340 19.12 -8.76 -21.14
N ALA A 341 18.67 -8.69 -19.88
CA ALA A 341 19.22 -7.77 -18.90
C ALA A 341 20.59 -8.23 -18.35
N PHE A 342 21.01 -9.48 -18.59
CA PHE A 342 22.22 -10.10 -18.03
C PHE A 342 23.25 -10.51 -19.10
N LEU A 343 23.18 -9.94 -20.31
CA LEU A 343 23.98 -10.35 -21.49
C LEU A 343 25.51 -10.27 -21.36
N LEU A 344 26.04 -9.60 -20.33
CA LEU A 344 27.49 -9.49 -20.08
C LEU A 344 28.01 -10.48 -19.03
N ASP A 345 27.23 -11.51 -18.68
CA ASP A 345 27.49 -12.46 -17.58
C ASP A 345 27.78 -11.80 -16.22
N THR A 346 27.46 -10.51 -16.10
CA THR A 346 27.51 -9.81 -14.83
C THR A 346 26.27 -10.19 -14.03
N SER A 347 26.44 -10.49 -12.74
CA SER A 347 25.30 -10.65 -11.82
C SER A 347 24.48 -9.36 -11.63
N CYS A 348 24.92 -8.23 -12.20
CA CYS A 348 24.19 -6.95 -12.26
C CYS A 348 23.26 -6.90 -13.49
N PRO A 349 21.96 -6.67 -13.32
CA PRO A 349 21.05 -6.47 -14.44
C PRO A 349 21.13 -5.06 -15.04
N SER A 350 20.93 -4.96 -16.36
CA SER A 350 20.61 -3.71 -17.04
C SER A 350 19.22 -3.23 -16.64
N LEU A 351 19.15 -2.11 -15.91
CA LEU A 351 17.88 -1.49 -15.51
C LEU A 351 17.00 -1.12 -16.70
N ARG A 352 17.62 -0.72 -17.82
CA ARG A 352 16.90 -0.35 -19.04
C ARG A 352 16.11 -1.54 -19.58
N GLU A 353 16.77 -2.70 -19.68
CA GLU A 353 16.15 -3.92 -20.20
C GLU A 353 15.04 -4.41 -19.27
N LEU A 354 15.26 -4.37 -17.94
CA LEU A 354 14.21 -4.71 -16.95
C LEU A 354 13.00 -3.76 -17.02
N GLU A 355 13.22 -2.47 -17.24
CA GLU A 355 12.14 -1.48 -17.35
C GLU A 355 11.37 -1.59 -18.68
N SER A 356 11.99 -2.15 -19.74
CA SER A 356 11.33 -2.41 -21.03
C SER A 356 10.68 -3.80 -21.14
N ALA A 357 11.00 -4.73 -20.25
CA ALA A 357 10.47 -6.10 -20.25
C ALA A 357 8.96 -6.14 -19.94
N PRO A 358 8.07 -6.40 -20.93
CA PRO A 358 6.64 -6.22 -20.75
C PRO A 358 6.02 -7.18 -19.73
N LEU A 359 6.31 -8.48 -19.77
CA LEU A 359 5.74 -9.44 -18.82
C LEU A 359 6.21 -9.13 -17.40
N PHE A 360 7.50 -8.87 -17.20
CA PHE A 360 8.05 -8.54 -15.89
C PHE A 360 7.40 -7.29 -15.27
N ASN A 361 7.16 -6.27 -16.09
CA ASN A 361 6.45 -5.07 -15.66
C ASN A 361 4.94 -5.32 -15.43
N SER A 362 4.32 -6.24 -16.17
CA SER A 362 2.93 -6.64 -15.92
C SER A 362 2.78 -7.40 -14.59
N VAL A 363 3.72 -8.31 -14.29
CA VAL A 363 3.82 -9.01 -12.98
C VAL A 363 3.98 -8.00 -11.85
N TYR A 364 4.83 -6.99 -12.02
CA TYR A 364 4.97 -5.88 -11.07
C TYR A 364 3.64 -5.13 -10.86
N CYS A 365 2.97 -4.72 -11.94
CA CYS A 365 1.70 -3.97 -11.85
C CYS A 365 0.59 -4.79 -11.16
N GLU A 366 0.49 -6.08 -11.50
CA GLU A 366 -0.47 -7.00 -10.91
C GLU A 366 -0.17 -7.27 -9.42
N THR A 367 1.10 -7.38 -9.07
CA THR A 367 1.52 -7.49 -7.67
C THR A 367 1.05 -6.27 -6.88
N LEU A 368 1.30 -5.05 -7.40
CA LEU A 368 0.85 -3.84 -6.73
C LEU A 368 -0.67 -3.76 -6.65
N ARG A 369 -1.40 -4.14 -7.71
CA ARG A 369 -2.88 -4.15 -7.70
C ARG A 369 -3.44 -5.02 -6.58
N LEU A 370 -2.85 -6.19 -6.36
CA LEU A 370 -3.35 -7.18 -5.40
C LEU A 370 -2.88 -6.96 -3.96
N ARG A 371 -1.65 -6.44 -3.79
CA ARG A 371 -0.92 -6.48 -2.52
C ARG A 371 -0.70 -5.10 -1.88
N VAL A 372 -0.93 -4.01 -2.61
CA VAL A 372 -0.86 -2.65 -2.08
C VAL A 372 -2.25 -2.17 -1.66
N ALA A 373 -2.46 -2.07 -0.35
CA ALA A 373 -3.69 -1.59 0.27
C ALA A 373 -3.63 -0.11 0.68
N SER A 374 -3.11 0.76 -0.19
CA SER A 374 -3.05 2.21 0.07
C SER A 374 -4.45 2.79 0.29
N ALA A 375 -4.79 3.17 1.53
CA ALA A 375 -5.80 4.21 1.76
C ALA A 375 -5.15 5.57 1.76
N VAL A 376 -5.88 6.49 1.16
CA VAL A 376 -5.47 7.86 0.98
C VAL A 376 -6.60 8.72 1.51
N GLY A 377 -6.27 9.59 2.46
CA GLY A 377 -7.18 10.61 2.97
C GLY A 377 -6.89 11.96 2.35
N ARG A 378 -7.94 12.71 2.00
CA ARG A 378 -7.86 14.09 1.55
C ARG A 378 -8.90 14.92 2.26
N THR A 379 -8.53 16.11 2.71
CA THR A 379 -9.46 17.07 3.29
C THR A 379 -9.49 18.32 2.44
N SER A 380 -10.68 18.88 2.21
CA SER A 380 -10.81 20.17 1.53
C SER A 380 -10.72 21.30 2.54
N LEU A 381 -9.99 22.34 2.14
CA LEU A 381 -9.84 23.58 2.91
C LEU A 381 -10.97 24.58 2.68
N HIS A 382 -11.89 24.32 1.74
CA HIS A 382 -12.95 25.24 1.37
C HIS A 382 -14.22 24.52 0.91
N ASP A 383 -15.37 25.19 1.03
CA ASP A 383 -16.70 24.66 0.72
C ASP A 383 -17.00 24.57 -0.78
N LYS A 384 -16.06 24.96 -1.65
CA LYS A 384 -16.21 24.93 -3.12
C LYS A 384 -15.87 23.58 -3.73
N PHE A 385 -15.17 22.71 -3.02
CA PHE A 385 -14.75 21.42 -3.57
C PHE A 385 -15.96 20.51 -3.80
N ARG A 386 -15.99 19.85 -4.96
CA ARG A 386 -17.04 18.92 -5.36
C ARG A 386 -16.42 17.63 -5.89
N LEU A 387 -16.95 16.51 -5.41
CA LEU A 387 -16.69 15.19 -5.96
C LEU A 387 -17.44 14.99 -7.31
N ALA A 388 -17.07 13.97 -8.07
CA ALA A 388 -17.61 13.75 -9.42
C ALA A 388 -19.13 13.48 -9.40
N GLY A 389 -19.89 14.17 -10.24
CA GLY A 389 -21.35 14.20 -10.14
C GLY A 389 -21.89 15.31 -9.24
N ASP A 390 -21.04 16.31 -8.95
CA ASP A 390 -21.32 17.53 -8.20
C ASP A 390 -21.68 17.28 -6.72
N TRP A 391 -21.07 16.25 -6.12
CA TRP A 391 -21.32 15.93 -4.71
C TRP A 391 -20.60 16.93 -3.79
N LYS A 392 -21.37 17.57 -2.92
CA LYS A 392 -20.88 18.53 -1.92
C LYS A 392 -20.16 17.83 -0.77
N ILE A 393 -19.00 18.35 -0.40
CA ILE A 393 -18.18 17.87 0.73
C ILE A 393 -18.03 19.00 1.73
N LYS A 394 -18.17 18.68 3.02
CA LYS A 394 -17.96 19.63 4.12
C LYS A 394 -16.47 19.96 4.28
N ILE A 395 -16.17 21.20 4.60
CA ILE A 395 -14.81 21.64 4.97
C ILE A 395 -14.33 20.83 6.16
N GLY A 396 -13.04 20.44 6.16
CA GLY A 396 -12.43 19.77 7.32
C GLY A 396 -12.78 18.29 7.48
N VAL A 397 -13.74 17.75 6.72
CA VAL A 397 -14.14 16.34 6.82
C VAL A 397 -13.29 15.47 5.88
N PRO A 398 -12.61 14.43 6.38
CA PRO A 398 -11.74 13.59 5.55
C PRO A 398 -12.51 12.81 4.49
N ILE A 399 -12.00 12.84 3.26
CA ILE A 399 -12.40 12.00 2.14
C ILE A 399 -11.39 10.85 2.04
N MET A 400 -11.85 9.65 2.37
CA MET A 400 -11.08 8.41 2.30
C MET A 400 -11.37 7.69 0.99
N PHE A 401 -10.33 7.11 0.40
CA PHE A 401 -10.45 6.21 -0.75
C PHE A 401 -9.24 5.27 -0.77
N THR A 402 -9.37 4.12 -1.42
CA THR A 402 -8.34 3.07 -1.36
C THR A 402 -8.17 2.38 -2.71
N GLY A 403 -6.90 2.24 -3.12
CA GLY A 403 -6.53 1.61 -4.39
C GLY A 403 -6.89 0.14 -4.42
N TRP A 404 -6.86 -0.52 -3.27
CA TRP A 404 -7.23 -1.93 -3.14
C TRP A 404 -8.70 -2.18 -3.42
N LEU A 405 -9.62 -1.29 -3.02
CA LEU A 405 -11.03 -1.41 -3.45
C LEU A 405 -11.19 -1.24 -4.95
N GLY A 406 -10.44 -0.33 -5.56
CA GLY A 406 -10.40 -0.17 -7.02
C GLY A 406 -9.87 -1.43 -7.70
N GLY A 407 -8.80 -2.02 -7.17
CA GLY A 407 -8.21 -3.27 -7.62
C GLY A 407 -9.17 -4.45 -7.62
N LEU A 408 -10.19 -4.45 -6.76
CA LEU A 408 -11.13 -5.57 -6.59
C LEU A 408 -12.47 -5.36 -7.30
N ASP A 409 -12.59 -4.33 -8.14
CA ASP A 409 -13.81 -4.09 -8.89
C ASP A 409 -13.92 -5.04 -10.10
N GLU A 410 -14.66 -6.13 -9.91
CA GLU A 410 -15.02 -7.11 -10.97
C GLU A 410 -15.76 -6.50 -12.17
N THR A 411 -16.28 -5.28 -12.04
CA THR A 411 -16.94 -4.57 -13.14
C THR A 411 -15.98 -3.77 -14.00
N PHE A 412 -14.79 -3.46 -13.48
CA PHE A 412 -13.76 -2.68 -14.16
C PHE A 412 -12.66 -3.56 -14.77
N TRP A 413 -12.10 -4.47 -13.97
CA TRP A 413 -10.93 -5.26 -14.40
C TRP A 413 -11.29 -6.34 -15.40
N ASN A 414 -10.39 -6.57 -16.35
CA ASN A 414 -10.45 -7.71 -17.24
C ASN A 414 -10.23 -9.00 -16.45
N THR A 415 -11.17 -9.94 -16.58
CA THR A 415 -11.16 -11.23 -15.90
C THR A 415 -11.06 -12.42 -16.85
N GLY A 416 -10.66 -12.17 -18.11
CA GLY A 416 -10.62 -13.19 -19.15
C GLY A 416 -12.01 -13.68 -19.56
N ARG A 417 -12.09 -14.95 -19.98
CA ARG A 417 -13.35 -15.60 -20.39
C ARG A 417 -14.23 -15.95 -19.19
N ARG A 418 -15.49 -16.34 -19.47
CA ARG A 418 -16.32 -17.07 -18.51
C ARG A 418 -16.07 -18.56 -18.69
N LEU A 419 -15.71 -19.23 -17.61
CA LEU A 419 -15.54 -20.68 -17.60
C LEU A 419 -16.92 -21.36 -17.67
N PRO A 420 -17.01 -22.64 -18.11
CA PRO A 420 -18.28 -23.38 -18.18
C PRO A 420 -19.06 -23.42 -16.85
N GLY A 421 -18.37 -23.37 -15.71
CA GLY A 421 -18.96 -23.27 -14.37
C GLY A 421 -19.47 -21.87 -13.98
N GLY A 422 -19.52 -20.92 -14.93
CA GLY A 422 -20.05 -19.58 -14.72
C GLY A 422 -19.08 -18.59 -14.07
N GLY A 423 -17.93 -19.01 -13.53
CA GLY A 423 -16.91 -18.13 -12.95
C GLY A 423 -16.05 -17.40 -14.00
N PRO A 424 -15.38 -16.28 -13.64
CA PRO A 424 -14.34 -15.71 -14.49
C PRO A 424 -13.11 -16.62 -14.56
N GLU A 425 -12.41 -16.62 -15.70
CA GLU A 425 -11.14 -17.32 -15.92
C GLU A 425 -10.03 -16.79 -14.99
N HIS A 426 -9.99 -15.47 -14.81
CA HIS A 426 -9.03 -14.79 -13.94
C HIS A 426 -9.76 -13.85 -12.96
N PRO A 427 -10.27 -14.36 -11.83
CA PRO A 427 -10.85 -13.55 -10.76
C PRO A 427 -9.99 -12.32 -10.40
N VAL A 428 -10.63 -11.25 -9.92
CA VAL A 428 -9.91 -10.02 -9.54
C VAL A 428 -9.08 -10.18 -8.27
N ASP A 429 -9.33 -11.20 -7.46
CA ASP A 429 -8.55 -11.52 -6.27
C ASP A 429 -7.47 -12.59 -6.51
N SER A 430 -7.40 -13.17 -7.72
CA SER A 430 -6.30 -14.04 -8.14
C SER A 430 -5.23 -13.26 -8.90
N PHE A 431 -3.98 -13.72 -8.78
CA PHE A 431 -2.86 -13.19 -9.56
C PHE A 431 -2.98 -13.63 -11.03
N TRP A 432 -2.86 -12.68 -11.95
CA TRP A 432 -2.80 -12.96 -13.39
C TRP A 432 -1.67 -12.15 -14.03
N ALA A 433 -0.56 -12.82 -14.35
CA ALA A 433 0.66 -12.18 -14.84
C ALA A 433 0.45 -11.32 -16.09
N ASP A 434 -0.46 -11.72 -16.99
CA ASP A 434 -0.71 -11.03 -18.25
C ASP A 434 -1.77 -9.90 -18.11
N ARG A 435 -2.32 -9.61 -16.93
CA ARG A 435 -3.48 -8.69 -16.79
C ARG A 435 -3.20 -7.29 -17.35
N PHE A 436 -1.97 -6.81 -17.22
CA PHE A 436 -1.58 -5.49 -17.73
C PHE A 436 -0.98 -5.55 -19.13
N LEU A 437 -0.95 -6.72 -19.78
CA LEU A 437 -0.46 -6.88 -21.14
C LEU A 437 -1.58 -6.69 -22.15
N GLU A 438 -1.34 -5.78 -23.08
CA GLU A 438 -2.08 -5.63 -24.31
C GLU A 438 -1.33 -6.32 -25.45
N TYR A 439 -2.05 -7.13 -26.19
CA TYR A 439 -1.57 -7.89 -27.35
C TYR A 439 -2.27 -7.35 -28.60
N PRO A 440 -1.52 -6.95 -29.65
CA PRO A 440 -2.12 -6.42 -30.88
C PRO A 440 -3.11 -7.38 -31.55
N ASP A 441 -2.90 -8.68 -31.40
CA ASP A 441 -3.71 -9.77 -31.92
C ASP A 441 -4.90 -10.16 -31.02
N ASP A 442 -5.02 -9.56 -29.83
CA ASP A 442 -6.15 -9.78 -28.91
C ASP A 442 -6.75 -8.43 -28.45
N PRO A 443 -7.79 -7.91 -29.11
CA PRO A 443 -8.43 -6.64 -28.75
C PRO A 443 -9.19 -6.70 -27.41
N THR A 444 -9.27 -7.88 -26.78
CA THR A 444 -9.86 -8.07 -25.45
C THR A 444 -8.82 -8.24 -24.34
N SER A 445 -7.54 -8.09 -24.69
CA SER A 445 -6.43 -8.06 -23.73
C SER A 445 -6.32 -6.70 -23.03
N GLY A 446 -5.36 -6.56 -22.13
CA GLY A 446 -5.19 -5.38 -21.29
C GLY A 446 -6.05 -5.40 -20.02
N PRO A 447 -5.81 -4.43 -19.11
CA PRO A 447 -6.34 -4.48 -17.75
C PRO A 447 -7.80 -4.08 -17.66
N VAL A 448 -8.29 -3.24 -18.57
CA VAL A 448 -9.65 -2.69 -18.55
C VAL A 448 -10.57 -3.60 -19.35
N ARG A 449 -11.72 -3.96 -18.77
CA ARG A 449 -12.73 -4.75 -19.46
C ARG A 449 -13.41 -3.92 -20.55
N THR A 450 -13.07 -4.16 -21.81
CA THR A 450 -13.63 -3.46 -22.98
C THR A 450 -14.96 -4.07 -23.44
N ARG A 451 -15.05 -5.40 -23.52
CA ARG A 451 -16.30 -6.15 -23.77
C ARG A 451 -16.26 -7.52 -23.08
N ARG A 452 -17.41 -8.19 -23.00
CA ARG A 452 -17.46 -9.57 -22.49
C ARG A 452 -16.92 -10.53 -23.54
N ARG A 453 -15.88 -11.30 -23.18
CA ARG A 453 -15.40 -12.43 -23.98
C ARG A 453 -16.41 -13.58 -23.89
N THR A 454 -16.78 -14.14 -25.04
CA THR A 454 -17.73 -15.26 -25.17
C THR A 454 -17.00 -16.53 -25.61
N ASN A 455 -17.64 -17.69 -25.48
CA ASN A 455 -17.07 -18.96 -25.96
C ASN A 455 -16.91 -19.00 -27.49
N MET A 456 -17.48 -18.04 -28.22
CA MET A 456 -17.31 -17.89 -29.67
C MET A 456 -16.11 -17.03 -30.07
N ASP A 457 -15.45 -16.35 -29.13
CA ASP A 457 -14.25 -15.60 -29.45
C ASP A 457 -13.08 -16.56 -29.73
N PRO A 458 -12.38 -16.42 -30.88
CA PRO A 458 -11.30 -17.32 -31.24
C PRO A 458 -10.19 -17.30 -30.19
N GLN A 459 -9.62 -18.47 -29.94
CA GLN A 459 -8.46 -18.61 -29.09
C GLN A 459 -7.24 -18.09 -29.88
N THR A 460 -6.92 -16.82 -29.69
CA THR A 460 -5.78 -16.20 -30.35
C THR A 460 -4.48 -16.70 -29.70
N THR A 461 -3.57 -17.21 -30.52
CA THR A 461 -2.21 -17.53 -30.10
C THR A 461 -1.48 -16.23 -29.82
N LYS A 462 -1.49 -15.80 -28.56
CA LYS A 462 -0.88 -14.54 -28.12
C LYS A 462 0.57 -14.46 -28.58
N ASN A 463 0.90 -13.49 -29.42
CA ASN A 463 2.30 -13.24 -29.76
C ASN A 463 2.98 -12.47 -28.63
N HIS A 464 3.63 -13.21 -27.72
CA HIS A 464 4.31 -12.64 -26.56
C HIS A 464 5.39 -11.59 -26.91
N GLY A 465 6.02 -11.68 -28.09
CA GLY A 465 7.05 -10.72 -28.52
C GLY A 465 6.50 -9.33 -28.88
N GLN A 466 5.18 -9.18 -29.06
CA GLN A 466 4.54 -7.90 -29.36
C GLN A 466 3.72 -7.33 -28.20
N ALA A 467 3.71 -8.00 -27.05
CA ALA A 467 2.97 -7.57 -25.88
C ALA A 467 3.51 -6.24 -25.34
N LYS A 468 2.60 -5.36 -24.90
CA LYS A 468 2.95 -4.08 -24.27
C LYS A 468 2.20 -3.91 -22.96
N VAL A 469 2.84 -3.31 -21.97
CA VAL A 469 2.16 -2.94 -20.73
C VAL A 469 1.22 -1.76 -21.00
N ASN A 470 -0.05 -1.90 -20.64
CA ASN A 470 -1.05 -0.85 -20.75
C ASN A 470 -1.49 -0.37 -19.37
N LEU A 471 -1.30 0.93 -19.10
CA LEU A 471 -1.77 1.63 -17.90
C LEU A 471 -2.78 2.74 -18.23
N ALA A 472 -3.26 2.82 -19.47
CA ALA A 472 -4.29 3.76 -19.86
C ALA A 472 -5.64 3.37 -19.25
N GLY A 473 -6.38 4.36 -18.73
CA GLY A 473 -7.72 4.17 -18.19
C GLY A 473 -7.80 3.58 -16.77
N VAL A 474 -6.68 3.20 -16.14
CA VAL A 474 -6.71 2.62 -14.78
C VAL A 474 -6.59 3.64 -13.64
N GLN A 475 -6.42 4.93 -13.91
CA GLN A 475 -6.05 5.96 -12.91
C GLN A 475 -7.08 6.13 -11.77
N GLY A 476 -8.34 5.78 -12.01
CA GLY A 476 -9.40 5.77 -10.99
C GLY A 476 -9.52 4.47 -10.18
N HIS A 477 -8.82 3.41 -10.58
CA HIS A 477 -8.94 2.05 -10.01
C HIS A 477 -7.59 1.45 -9.58
N TRP A 478 -6.47 1.98 -10.06
CA TRP A 478 -5.11 1.55 -9.79
C TRP A 478 -4.22 2.77 -9.61
N PHE A 479 -3.79 2.98 -8.37
CA PHE A 479 -2.95 4.11 -7.96
C PHE A 479 -2.07 3.72 -6.77
N PRO A 480 -1.23 2.67 -6.89
CA PRO A 480 -0.40 2.20 -5.78
C PRO A 480 0.54 3.28 -5.21
N PHE A 481 0.91 4.26 -6.05
CA PHE A 481 1.73 5.42 -5.70
C PHE A 481 0.91 6.70 -5.44
N GLY A 482 -0.42 6.59 -5.32
CA GLY A 482 -1.31 7.74 -5.22
C GLY A 482 -1.45 8.51 -6.55
N GLY A 483 -1.86 9.77 -6.48
CA GLY A 483 -2.12 10.61 -7.64
C GLY A 483 -2.17 12.10 -7.32
N GLY A 484 -2.20 12.91 -8.39
CA GLY A 484 -2.18 14.37 -8.30
C GLY A 484 -0.89 14.91 -7.67
N ALA A 485 -0.99 16.05 -6.98
CA ALA A 485 0.14 16.73 -6.32
C ALA A 485 0.79 15.92 -5.18
N SER A 486 0.15 14.83 -4.72
CA SER A 486 0.61 13.97 -3.63
C SER A 486 0.98 12.56 -4.12
N ARG A 487 1.30 12.42 -5.41
CA ARG A 487 1.87 11.19 -5.96
C ARG A 487 3.26 10.94 -5.36
N CYS A 488 3.58 9.68 -5.07
CA CYS A 488 4.84 9.28 -4.46
C CYS A 488 6.03 9.76 -5.31
N PRO A 489 6.92 10.60 -4.77
CA PRO A 489 8.07 11.09 -5.52
C PRO A 489 9.18 10.02 -5.65
N GLY A 490 9.15 8.97 -4.82
CA GLY A 490 10.08 7.84 -4.85
C GLY A 490 9.66 6.67 -5.76
N GLU A 491 8.61 6.82 -6.59
CA GLU A 491 8.07 5.75 -7.44
C GLU A 491 9.14 5.09 -8.33
N ALA A 492 10.01 5.89 -8.96
CA ALA A 492 11.07 5.39 -9.82
C ALA A 492 12.12 4.56 -9.05
N LEU A 493 12.49 4.99 -7.84
CA LEU A 493 13.39 4.24 -6.96
C LEU A 493 12.73 2.93 -6.52
N ALA A 494 11.50 2.99 -6.03
CA ALA A 494 10.76 1.81 -5.56
C ALA A 494 10.63 0.76 -6.67
N LYS A 495 10.25 1.17 -7.89
CA LYS A 495 10.15 0.27 -9.04
C LYS A 495 11.49 -0.42 -9.32
N ARG A 496 12.60 0.34 -9.39
CA ARG A 496 13.93 -0.22 -9.69
C ARG A 496 14.41 -1.17 -8.61
N VAL A 497 14.22 -0.83 -7.34
CA VAL A 497 14.56 -1.72 -6.21
C VAL A 497 13.77 -3.04 -6.31
N VAL A 498 12.47 -2.99 -6.57
CA VAL A 498 11.64 -4.20 -6.73
C VAL A 498 12.11 -5.04 -7.91
N LEU A 499 12.23 -4.44 -9.10
CA LEU A 499 12.61 -5.15 -10.32
C LEU A 499 14.01 -5.77 -10.20
N THR A 500 15.00 -5.02 -9.72
CA THR A 500 16.36 -5.51 -9.51
C THR A 500 16.38 -6.65 -8.51
N SER A 501 15.69 -6.51 -7.37
CA SER A 501 15.67 -7.57 -6.33
C SER A 501 15.13 -8.88 -6.87
N VAL A 502 13.98 -8.84 -7.56
CA VAL A 502 13.35 -10.04 -8.11
C VAL A 502 14.19 -10.63 -9.24
N ALA A 503 14.71 -9.80 -10.15
CA ALA A 503 15.54 -10.25 -11.26
C ALA A 503 16.82 -10.95 -10.78
N MET A 504 17.50 -10.38 -9.78
CA MET A 504 18.72 -10.98 -9.22
C MET A 504 18.45 -12.31 -8.53
N VAL A 505 17.35 -12.46 -7.79
CA VAL A 505 17.02 -13.75 -7.17
C VAL A 505 16.63 -14.78 -8.23
N VAL A 506 15.73 -14.43 -9.15
CA VAL A 506 15.25 -15.32 -10.22
C VAL A 506 16.37 -15.79 -11.15
N ARG A 507 17.40 -14.95 -11.36
CA ARG A 507 18.55 -15.26 -12.22
C ARG A 507 19.68 -16.01 -11.53
N ASN A 508 19.92 -15.77 -10.23
CA ASN A 508 21.11 -16.27 -9.54
C ASN A 508 20.82 -17.39 -8.54
N MET A 509 19.54 -17.66 -8.22
CA MET A 509 19.16 -18.61 -7.19
C MET A 509 18.08 -19.57 -7.69
N ASP A 510 18.22 -20.84 -7.31
CA ASP A 510 17.13 -21.80 -7.38
C ASP A 510 16.39 -21.75 -6.03
N VAL A 511 15.09 -21.47 -6.06
CA VAL A 511 14.23 -21.45 -4.87
C VAL A 511 13.08 -22.43 -5.08
N LYS A 512 12.88 -23.34 -4.12
CA LYS A 512 11.76 -24.29 -4.11
C LYS A 512 11.02 -24.19 -2.79
N PHE A 513 9.70 -24.04 -2.83
CA PHE A 513 8.89 -24.09 -1.60
C PHE A 513 8.96 -25.49 -0.99
N VAL A 514 9.16 -25.56 0.33
CA VAL A 514 9.08 -26.83 1.07
C VAL A 514 7.67 -27.43 0.92
N ASN A 515 6.64 -26.57 0.95
CA ASN A 515 5.27 -26.94 0.66
C ASN A 515 4.61 -25.87 -0.24
N PRO A 516 4.57 -26.07 -1.57
CA PRO A 516 3.98 -25.11 -2.50
C PRO A 516 2.49 -24.85 -2.25
N ALA A 517 1.73 -25.86 -1.82
CA ALA A 517 0.30 -25.73 -1.57
C ALA A 517 0.00 -24.85 -0.35
N GLU A 518 0.80 -24.96 0.72
CA GLU A 518 0.71 -24.06 1.87
C GLU A 518 1.25 -22.66 1.56
N ALA A 519 2.34 -22.57 0.79
CA ALA A 519 2.86 -21.29 0.31
C ALA A 519 1.81 -20.52 -0.50
N ALA A 520 1.06 -21.19 -1.39
CA ALA A 520 -0.01 -20.58 -2.17
C ALA A 520 -1.18 -20.04 -1.32
N LYS A 521 -1.37 -20.54 -0.09
CA LYS A 521 -2.37 -20.03 0.87
C LYS A 521 -1.90 -18.80 1.64
N THR A 522 -0.65 -18.35 1.43
CA THR A 522 -0.10 -17.17 2.09
C THR A 522 -0.89 -15.92 1.69
N THR A 523 -1.29 -15.15 2.70
CA THR A 523 -2.01 -13.89 2.52
C THR A 523 -1.28 -12.75 3.20
N SER A 524 -1.87 -11.56 3.20
CA SER A 524 -1.35 -10.42 3.97
C SER A 524 -2.05 -10.38 5.32
N LYS A 525 -1.29 -10.38 6.43
CA LYS A 525 -1.82 -10.46 7.81
C LYS A 525 -2.77 -9.30 8.20
N HIS A 526 -2.80 -8.22 7.41
CA HIS A 526 -3.65 -7.06 7.64
C HIS A 526 -4.26 -6.55 6.32
N ARG A 527 -5.53 -6.89 6.10
CA ARG A 527 -6.47 -6.00 5.38
C ARG A 527 -7.22 -5.08 6.36
N THR A 528 -6.78 -5.05 7.62
CA THR A 528 -7.40 -4.33 8.74
C THR A 528 -6.99 -2.85 8.83
N LEU A 529 -5.84 -2.47 8.27
CA LEU A 529 -5.34 -1.10 8.28
C LEU A 529 -4.74 -0.76 6.91
N PRO A 530 -5.35 0.16 6.16
CA PRO A 530 -5.01 0.39 4.76
C PRO A 530 -3.76 1.29 4.60
N PHE A 531 -2.61 0.80 5.06
CA PHE A 531 -1.32 1.47 4.92
C PHE A 531 -0.40 0.64 4.02
N GLY A 532 -0.55 0.81 2.71
CA GLY A 532 0.45 0.37 1.73
C GLY A 532 0.57 -1.15 1.55
N SER A 533 1.79 -1.65 1.34
CA SER A 533 2.07 -3.08 1.12
C SER A 533 2.29 -3.81 2.44
N HIS A 534 1.74 -5.01 2.57
CA HIS A 534 1.86 -5.81 3.81
C HIS A 534 2.72 -7.06 3.62
N THR A 535 3.34 -7.51 4.70
CA THR A 535 4.15 -8.75 4.78
C THR A 535 3.30 -10.01 4.63
N PHE A 536 3.96 -11.17 4.57
CA PHE A 536 3.29 -12.47 4.62
C PHE A 536 2.60 -12.69 5.98
N ASP A 537 1.47 -13.39 5.96
CA ASP A 537 0.70 -13.74 7.16
C ASP A 537 1.33 -14.89 7.97
N ARG A 538 2.25 -15.62 7.35
CA ARG A 538 2.89 -16.81 7.90
C ARG A 538 4.33 -16.93 7.37
N PRO A 539 5.21 -17.63 8.10
CA PRO A 539 6.50 -18.04 7.55
C PRO A 539 6.32 -18.89 6.30
N VAL A 540 7.20 -18.69 5.31
CA VAL A 540 7.20 -19.48 4.07
C VAL A 540 8.54 -20.20 3.92
N PRO A 541 8.64 -21.47 4.37
CA PRO A 541 9.88 -22.22 4.28
C PRO A 541 10.24 -22.58 2.83
N VAL A 542 11.50 -22.40 2.48
CA VAL A 542 12.03 -22.69 1.13
C VAL A 542 13.35 -23.44 1.19
N TRP A 543 13.58 -24.30 0.21
CA TRP A 543 14.89 -24.73 -0.19
C TRP A 543 15.49 -23.67 -1.11
N ILE A 544 16.75 -23.30 -0.87
CA ILE A 544 17.48 -22.34 -1.69
C ILE A 544 18.89 -22.83 -1.98
N ARG A 545 19.38 -22.55 -3.18
CA ARG A 545 20.79 -22.69 -3.56
C ARG A 545 21.14 -21.66 -4.63
N ARG A 546 22.43 -21.43 -4.85
CA ARG A 546 22.90 -20.69 -6.02
C ARG A 546 22.74 -21.53 -7.28
N GLN A 547 22.32 -20.87 -8.36
CA GLN A 547 22.36 -21.49 -9.68
C GLN A 547 23.81 -21.79 -10.05
N GLN A 548 24.04 -22.99 -10.59
CA GLN A 548 25.29 -23.27 -11.27
C GLN A 548 25.23 -22.49 -12.59
N CYS A 549 26.21 -21.63 -12.84
CA CYS A 549 26.38 -21.05 -14.18
C CYS A 549 26.59 -22.23 -15.13
N VAL A 550 25.59 -22.50 -15.97
CA VAL A 550 25.76 -23.39 -17.12
C VAL A 550 26.52 -22.54 -18.14
N TYR A 551 27.85 -22.69 -18.11
CA TYR A 551 28.77 -22.07 -19.07
C TYR A 551 28.66 -22.74 -20.44
#